data_AF-A0A952MUX6-F1
#
_entry.id   AF-A0A952MUX6-F1
#
_cell.length_a   1.000
_cell.length_b   1.000
_cell.length_c   1.000
_cell.angle_alpha   90.00
_cell.angle_beta   90.00
_cell.angle_gamma   90.00
#
_symmetry.space_group_name_H-M   'P 1'
#
loop_
_entity.id
_entity.type
_entity.pdbx_description
1 polymer ?
#
loop_
_entity_poly.entity_id
_entity_poly.type
_entity_poly.pdbx_seq_one_letter_code
_entity_poly.pdbx_strand_id
1 'polypeptide(L)'
;MTRSALEIFLPAFILVYFGILVLWSRISKRKRIPVQIATTAHKQIQWIDSLFRAKLVAVVLIVFVYTYFPDYYRWAGPLDMLDHPVINTIGVLLLKASLVWIIVAQLNIDRSAFMIDHGIGSIKSEKLIVYAEKLILSGLVFMFFGICITISSVLTILIFLLGFLLLERLLRV
;
A
#
# COMPACT_ATOMS: atom_id res chain seq x y z
N MET A 1 15.94 14.77 5.70
CA MET A 1 16.16 15.11 4.27
C MET A 1 15.81 16.57 4.03
N THR A 2 16.47 17.25 3.10
CA THR A 2 16.10 18.61 2.67
C THR A 2 14.82 18.58 1.83
N ARG A 3 14.05 19.67 1.82
CA ARG A 3 12.76 19.79 1.12
C ARG A 3 12.85 19.45 -0.38
N SER A 4 13.88 19.94 -1.07
CA SER A 4 14.10 19.64 -2.49
C SER A 4 14.36 18.16 -2.77
N ALA A 5 14.97 17.44 -1.82
CA ALA A 5 15.17 15.99 -1.97
C ALA A 5 13.86 15.20 -1.81
N LEU A 6 12.94 15.69 -0.98
CA LEU A 6 11.62 15.10 -0.76
C LEU A 6 10.72 15.27 -1.98
N GLU A 7 10.71 16.47 -2.57
CA GLU A 7 9.95 16.79 -3.79
C GLU A 7 10.31 15.89 -4.98
N ILE A 8 11.56 15.43 -5.07
CA ILE A 8 11.97 14.46 -6.11
C ILE A 8 11.72 13.02 -5.67
N PHE A 9 12.05 12.69 -4.42
CA PHE A 9 11.99 11.32 -3.92
C PHE A 9 10.56 10.77 -3.84
N LEU A 10 9.61 11.53 -3.31
CA LEU A 10 8.23 11.08 -3.09
C LEU A 10 7.50 10.69 -4.38
N PRO A 11 7.44 11.51 -5.45
CA PRO A 11 6.78 11.12 -6.68
C PRO A 11 7.49 9.96 -7.37
N ALA A 12 8.84 9.94 -7.37
CA ALA A 12 9.60 8.81 -7.91
C ALA A 12 9.30 7.51 -7.14
N PHE A 13 9.25 7.57 -5.81
CA PHE A 13 8.94 6.44 -4.96
C PHE A 13 7.53 5.93 -5.19
N ILE A 14 6.53 6.82 -5.29
CA ILE A 14 5.15 6.45 -5.59
C ILE A 14 5.02 5.84 -6.98
N LEU A 15 5.74 6.35 -7.98
CA LEU A 15 5.75 5.76 -9.32
C LEU A 15 6.32 4.33 -9.30
N VAL A 16 7.42 4.11 -8.57
CA VAL A 16 7.98 2.76 -8.39
C VAL A 16 6.98 1.86 -7.66
N TYR A 17 6.33 2.36 -6.61
CA TYR A 17 5.36 1.61 -5.82
C TYR A 17 4.12 1.21 -6.66
N PHE A 18 3.57 2.17 -7.41
CA PHE A 18 2.46 1.95 -8.33
C PHE A 18 2.87 1.00 -9.46
N GLY A 19 4.07 1.19 -10.01
CA GLY A 19 4.67 0.31 -11.01
C GLY A 19 4.76 -1.12 -10.52
N ILE A 20 5.26 -1.35 -9.31
CA ILE A 20 5.32 -2.68 -8.70
C ILE A 20 3.90 -3.26 -8.57
N LEU A 21 2.94 -2.55 -7.97
CA LEU A 21 1.58 -3.09 -7.80
C LEU A 21 0.88 -3.41 -9.14
N VAL A 22 1.00 -2.55 -10.14
CA VAL A 22 0.32 -2.71 -11.44
C VAL A 22 1.04 -3.73 -12.33
N LEU A 23 2.36 -3.63 -12.47
CA LEU A 23 3.14 -4.53 -13.31
C LEU A 23 3.15 -5.95 -12.73
N TRP A 24 3.27 -6.08 -11.41
CA TRP A 24 3.21 -7.39 -10.76
C TRP A 24 1.86 -8.08 -10.98
N SER A 25 0.76 -7.33 -10.90
CA SER A 25 -0.58 -7.86 -11.22
C SER A 25 -0.72 -8.32 -12.68
N ARG A 26 0.01 -7.70 -13.62
CA ARG A 26 0.03 -8.12 -15.04
C ARG A 26 0.90 -9.34 -15.30
N ILE A 27 2.05 -9.44 -14.64
CA ILE A 27 3.04 -10.52 -14.83
C ILE A 27 2.63 -11.77 -14.05
N SER A 28 2.01 -11.59 -12.88
CA SER A 28 1.58 -12.69 -12.02
C SER A 28 0.56 -13.57 -12.76
N LYS A 29 0.81 -14.88 -12.74
CA LYS A 29 -0.08 -15.92 -13.31
C LYS A 29 -1.39 -16.10 -12.51
N ARG A 30 -1.73 -15.12 -11.67
CA ARG A 30 -2.92 -15.01 -10.80
C ARG A 30 -4.24 -15.32 -11.50
N LYS A 31 -4.31 -15.20 -12.84
CA LYS A 31 -5.49 -15.51 -13.66
C LYS A 31 -5.97 -16.96 -13.58
N ARG A 32 -5.19 -17.88 -12.97
CA ARG A 32 -5.56 -19.30 -12.81
C ARG A 32 -5.92 -19.70 -11.37
N ILE A 33 -6.29 -18.77 -10.50
CA ILE A 33 -6.90 -19.14 -9.22
C ILE A 33 -8.40 -19.36 -9.50
N PRO A 34 -8.91 -20.60 -9.49
CA PRO A 34 -10.32 -20.84 -9.73
C PRO A 34 -11.15 -20.08 -8.70
N VAL A 35 -12.23 -19.48 -9.17
CA VAL A 35 -13.26 -18.71 -8.45
C VAL A 35 -13.94 -19.51 -7.30
N GLN A 36 -13.46 -20.71 -7.00
CA GLN A 36 -13.99 -21.62 -5.97
C GLN A 36 -13.78 -21.14 -4.53
N ILE A 37 -12.99 -20.08 -4.29
CA ILE A 37 -12.82 -19.46 -2.97
C ILE A 37 -13.86 -18.33 -2.72
N ALA A 38 -15.06 -18.43 -3.32
CA ALA A 38 -16.17 -17.51 -3.08
C ALA A 38 -16.80 -17.70 -1.68
N THR A 39 -15.99 -17.66 -0.63
CA THR A 39 -16.46 -17.47 0.74
C THR A 39 -16.73 -15.98 0.97
N THR A 40 -17.63 -15.67 1.89
CA THR A 40 -17.94 -14.28 2.30
C THR A 40 -16.69 -13.48 2.69
N ALA A 41 -15.68 -14.13 3.27
CA ALA A 41 -14.40 -13.54 3.64
C ALA A 41 -13.58 -13.05 2.42
N HIS A 42 -13.52 -13.83 1.33
CA HIS A 42 -12.79 -13.42 0.13
C HIS A 42 -13.46 -12.23 -0.57
N LYS A 43 -14.80 -12.20 -0.59
CA LYS A 43 -15.56 -11.05 -1.11
C LYS A 43 -15.33 -9.78 -0.28
N GLN A 44 -15.21 -9.90 1.04
CA GLN A 44 -14.86 -8.78 1.91
C GLN A 44 -13.43 -8.29 1.66
N ILE A 45 -12.46 -9.19 1.50
CA ILE A 45 -11.07 -8.84 1.15
C ILE A 45 -11.03 -8.06 -0.17
N GLN A 46 -11.72 -8.52 -1.21
CA GLN A 46 -11.75 -7.83 -2.51
C GLN A 46 -12.36 -6.42 -2.41
N TRP A 47 -13.43 -6.26 -1.63
CA TRP A 47 -14.03 -4.95 -1.37
C TRP A 47 -13.06 -4.01 -0.64
N ILE A 48 -12.37 -4.53 0.38
CA ILE A 48 -11.37 -3.76 1.13
C ILE A 48 -10.18 -3.39 0.23
N ASP A 49 -9.68 -4.32 -0.59
CA ASP A 49 -8.61 -4.05 -1.57
C ASP A 49 -8.98 -2.90 -2.51
N SER A 50 -10.23 -2.86 -3.00
CA SER A 50 -10.72 -1.76 -3.83
C SER A 50 -10.65 -0.40 -3.11
N LEU A 51 -11.04 -0.35 -1.83
CA LEU A 51 -10.94 0.87 -1.02
C LEU A 51 -9.47 1.28 -0.79
N PHE A 52 -8.57 0.32 -0.60
CA PHE A 52 -7.13 0.58 -0.49
C PHE A 52 -6.55 1.15 -1.78
N ARG A 53 -6.98 0.66 -2.95
CA ARG A 53 -6.59 1.23 -4.25
C ARG A 53 -7.08 2.67 -4.42
N ALA A 54 -8.31 2.97 -4.01
CA ALA A 54 -8.83 4.34 -4.03
C ALA A 54 -7.99 5.28 -3.15
N LYS A 55 -7.59 4.83 -1.95
CA LYS A 55 -6.68 5.59 -1.07
C LYS A 55 -5.30 5.78 -1.69
N LEU A 56 -4.77 4.76 -2.35
CA LEU A 56 -3.50 4.86 -3.06
C LEU A 56 -3.56 5.95 -4.14
N VAL A 57 -4.64 6.00 -4.93
CA VAL A 57 -4.85 7.07 -5.92
C VAL A 57 -4.93 8.44 -5.24
N ALA A 58 -5.64 8.56 -4.13
CA ALA A 58 -5.71 9.81 -3.37
C ALA A 58 -4.32 10.26 -2.87
N VAL A 59 -3.49 9.34 -2.39
CA VAL A 59 -2.10 9.60 -1.99
C VAL A 59 -1.25 10.04 -3.16
N VAL A 60 -1.36 9.39 -4.32
CA VAL A 60 -0.65 9.79 -5.55
C VAL A 60 -1.00 11.23 -5.89
N LEU A 61 -2.28 11.60 -5.83
CA LEU A 61 -2.74 12.96 -6.08
C LEU A 61 -2.18 13.96 -5.07
N ILE A 62 -2.18 13.64 -3.77
CA ILE A 62 -1.62 14.52 -2.73
C ILE A 62 -0.13 14.76 -2.97
N VAL A 63 0.64 13.71 -3.27
CA VAL A 63 2.08 13.85 -3.55
C VAL A 63 2.32 14.64 -4.84
N PHE A 64 1.49 14.45 -5.85
CA PHE A 64 1.57 15.21 -7.09
C PHE A 64 1.29 16.71 -6.84
N VAL A 65 0.25 17.04 -6.08
CA VAL A 65 -0.07 18.42 -5.69
C VAL A 65 1.05 19.02 -4.83
N TYR A 66 1.57 18.26 -3.86
CA TYR A 66 2.72 18.68 -3.04
C TYR A 66 3.95 19.05 -3.88
N THR A 67 4.21 18.26 -4.94
CA THR A 67 5.41 18.44 -5.78
C THR A 67 5.27 19.56 -6.81
N TYR A 68 4.13 19.61 -7.53
CA TYR A 68 3.98 20.47 -8.70
C TYR A 68 3.14 21.73 -8.44
N PHE A 69 2.33 21.73 -7.37
CA PHE A 69 1.34 22.77 -7.09
C PHE A 69 1.38 23.18 -5.60
N PRO A 70 2.51 23.72 -5.10
CA PRO A 70 2.70 24.02 -3.69
C PRO A 70 1.67 25.02 -3.13
N ASP A 71 1.13 25.92 -3.97
CA ASP A 71 0.09 26.87 -3.57
C ASP A 71 -1.24 26.18 -3.23
N TYR A 72 -1.55 25.07 -3.90
CA TYR A 72 -2.75 24.27 -3.67
C TYR A 72 -2.56 23.26 -2.53
N TYR A 73 -1.32 22.94 -2.15
CA TYR A 73 -1.02 22.05 -1.03
C TYR A 73 -1.53 22.59 0.31
N ARG A 74 -1.78 23.90 0.44
CA ARG A 74 -2.46 24.49 1.62
C ARG A 74 -3.83 23.84 1.90
N TRP A 75 -4.53 23.37 0.87
CA TRP A 75 -5.83 22.69 1.01
C TRP A 75 -5.71 21.32 1.70
N ALA A 76 -4.52 20.71 1.66
CA ALA A 76 -4.27 19.46 2.38
C ALA A 76 -4.15 19.66 3.91
N GLY A 77 -4.08 20.91 4.37
CA GLY A 77 -3.86 21.27 5.77
C GLY A 77 -2.47 20.84 6.22
N PRO A 78 -1.38 21.46 5.69
CA PRO A 78 -0.03 21.15 6.12
C PRO A 78 0.14 21.44 7.61
N LEU A 79 0.83 20.52 8.29
CA LEU A 79 1.18 20.67 9.69
C LEU A 79 2.65 21.08 9.79
N ASP A 80 2.90 22.39 9.68
CA ASP A 80 4.26 22.96 9.67
C ASP A 80 5.05 22.60 10.94
N MET A 81 4.37 22.30 12.05
CA MET A 81 5.00 21.84 13.30
C MET A 81 5.69 20.47 13.19
N LEU A 82 5.33 19.64 12.20
CA LEU A 82 5.94 18.34 11.94
C LEU A 82 6.97 18.35 10.81
N ASP A 83 7.19 19.48 10.14
CA ASP A 83 8.20 19.59 9.08
C ASP A 83 9.61 19.70 9.67
N HIS A 84 10.10 18.58 10.20
CA HIS A 84 11.44 18.47 10.75
C HIS A 84 12.25 17.44 9.95
N PRO A 85 13.51 17.73 9.59
CA PRO A 85 14.32 16.86 8.74
C PRO A 85 14.50 15.44 9.29
N VAL A 86 14.48 15.27 10.61
CA VAL A 86 14.54 13.97 11.29
C VAL A 86 13.25 13.18 11.09
N ILE A 87 12.09 13.82 11.30
CA ILE A 87 10.76 13.23 11.12
C ILE A 87 10.60 12.76 9.67
N ASN A 88 10.93 13.62 8.71
CA ASN A 88 10.87 13.29 7.29
C ASN A 88 11.77 12.10 6.93
N THR A 89 12.94 11.96 7.58
CA THR A 89 13.85 10.83 7.33
C THR A 89 13.28 9.51 7.88
N ILE A 90 12.63 9.55 9.04
CA ILE A 90 11.92 8.39 9.60
C ILE A 90 10.79 7.96 8.67
N GLY A 91 9.99 8.91 8.17
CA GLY A 91 8.92 8.63 7.20
C GLY A 91 9.44 7.95 5.94
N VAL A 92 10.56 8.43 5.39
CA VAL A 92 11.23 7.83 4.22
C VAL A 92 11.74 6.42 4.50
N LEU A 93 12.33 6.16 5.67
CA LEU A 93 12.75 4.80 6.06
C LEU A 93 11.55 3.86 6.15
N LEU A 94 10.44 4.35 6.71
CA LEU A 94 9.19 3.60 6.79
C LEU A 94 8.63 3.26 5.40
N LEU A 95 8.69 4.22 4.48
CA LEU A 95 8.27 4.01 3.09
C LEU A 95 9.11 2.89 2.45
N LYS A 96 10.43 2.95 2.57
CA LYS A 96 11.32 1.89 2.07
C LYS A 96 11.00 0.53 2.68
N ALA A 97 10.80 0.48 4.00
CA ALA A 97 10.44 -0.76 4.70
C ALA A 97 9.09 -1.32 4.20
N SER A 98 8.09 -0.45 3.99
CA SER A 98 6.78 -0.85 3.46
C SER A 98 6.87 -1.42 2.04
N LEU A 99 7.78 -0.91 1.21
CA LEU A 99 8.00 -1.41 -0.13
C LEU A 99 8.54 -2.84 -0.11
N VAL A 100 9.58 -3.08 0.71
CA VAL A 100 10.14 -4.43 0.89
C VAL A 100 9.07 -5.39 1.41
N TRP A 101 8.26 -4.95 2.38
CA TRP A 101 7.16 -5.73 2.94
C TRP A 101 6.19 -6.22 1.85
N ILE A 102 5.81 -5.34 0.92
CA ILE A 102 4.87 -5.67 -0.15
C ILE A 102 5.48 -6.58 -1.20
N ILE A 103 6.75 -6.37 -1.55
CA ILE A 103 7.46 -7.26 -2.48
C ILE A 103 7.49 -8.68 -1.92
N VAL A 104 7.83 -8.85 -0.63
CA VAL A 104 7.82 -10.16 0.03
C VAL A 104 6.42 -10.78 0.01
N ALA A 105 5.39 -9.99 0.28
CA ALA A 105 4.01 -10.47 0.24
C ALA A 105 3.57 -10.91 -1.17
N GLN A 106 3.96 -10.15 -2.21
CA GLN A 106 3.67 -10.48 -3.61
C GLN A 106 4.37 -11.77 -4.06
N LEU A 107 5.64 -11.96 -3.68
CA LEU A 107 6.39 -13.19 -3.95
C LEU A 107 5.73 -14.42 -3.31
N ASN A 108 5.17 -14.27 -2.11
CA ASN A 108 4.44 -15.34 -1.43
C ASN A 108 3.16 -15.73 -2.17
N ILE A 109 2.45 -14.76 -2.77
CA ILE A 109 1.28 -15.05 -3.62
C ILE A 109 1.70 -15.87 -4.84
N ASP A 110 2.75 -15.45 -5.55
CA ASP A 110 3.20 -16.14 -6.76
C ASP A 110 3.66 -17.57 -6.48
N ARG A 111 4.41 -17.76 -5.38
CA ARG A 111 4.82 -19.09 -4.93
C ARG A 111 3.63 -19.98 -4.60
N SER A 112 2.62 -19.44 -3.92
CA SER A 112 1.42 -20.19 -3.54
C SER A 112 0.56 -20.52 -4.76
N ALA A 113 0.43 -19.59 -5.72
CA ALA A 113 -0.26 -19.82 -6.98
C ALA A 113 0.42 -20.91 -7.82
N PHE A 114 1.76 -20.93 -7.84
CA PHE A 114 2.53 -22.00 -8.50
C PHE A 114 2.26 -23.38 -7.89
N MET A 115 2.18 -23.49 -6.55
CA MET A 115 1.86 -24.75 -5.87
C MET A 115 0.48 -25.28 -6.23
N ILE A 116 -0.52 -24.39 -6.38
CA ILE A 116 -1.88 -24.75 -6.81
C ILE A 116 -1.88 -25.29 -8.25
N ASP A 117 -1.20 -24.61 -9.18
CA ASP A 117 -1.13 -25.01 -10.60
C ASP A 117 -0.47 -26.40 -10.77
N HIS A 118 0.41 -26.79 -9.85
CA HIS A 118 1.09 -28.09 -9.85
C HIS A 118 0.40 -29.16 -8.97
N GLY A 119 -0.79 -28.87 -8.43
CA GLY A 119 -1.56 -29.84 -7.63
C GLY A 119 -0.96 -30.17 -6.27
N ILE A 120 0.01 -29.39 -5.79
CA ILE A 120 0.72 -29.65 -4.53
C ILE A 120 -0.02 -28.93 -3.39
N GLY A 121 -0.88 -29.66 -2.66
CA GLY A 121 -1.48 -29.20 -1.41
C GLY A 121 -2.41 -27.98 -1.53
N SER A 122 -3.46 -28.06 -2.37
CA SER A 122 -4.35 -26.94 -2.74
C SER A 122 -4.89 -26.14 -1.54
N ILE A 123 -5.45 -26.81 -0.52
CA ILE A 123 -6.09 -26.13 0.62
C ILE A 123 -5.09 -25.31 1.45
N LYS A 124 -3.86 -25.82 1.62
CA LYS A 124 -2.81 -25.11 2.37
C LYS A 124 -2.32 -23.90 1.57
N SER A 125 -2.16 -24.06 0.27
CA SER A 125 -1.75 -23.01 -0.66
C SER A 125 -2.79 -21.89 -0.80
N GLU A 126 -4.09 -22.21 -0.74
CA GLU A 126 -5.18 -21.21 -0.73
C GLU A 126 -5.15 -20.31 0.51
N LYS A 127 -4.97 -20.90 1.71
CA LYS A 127 -4.84 -20.12 2.96
C LYS A 127 -3.62 -19.20 2.93
N LEU A 128 -2.52 -19.63 2.30
CA LEU A 128 -1.32 -18.82 2.12
C LEU A 128 -1.55 -17.61 1.20
N ILE A 129 -2.38 -17.75 0.16
CA ILE A 129 -2.76 -16.61 -0.70
C ILE A 129 -3.55 -15.58 0.10
N VAL A 130 -4.57 -15.99 0.85
CA VAL A 130 -5.37 -15.07 1.68
C VAL A 130 -4.50 -14.37 2.72
N TYR A 131 -3.58 -15.10 3.36
CA TYR A 131 -2.63 -14.51 4.30
C TYR A 131 -1.71 -13.48 3.63
N ALA A 132 -1.17 -13.80 2.45
CA ALA A 132 -0.31 -12.90 1.71
C ALA A 132 -1.07 -11.66 1.19
N GLU A 133 -2.35 -11.77 0.83
CA GLU A 133 -3.21 -10.62 0.51
C GLU A 133 -3.39 -9.69 1.71
N LYS A 134 -3.67 -10.25 2.91
CA LYS A 134 -3.72 -9.47 4.16
C LYS A 134 -2.37 -8.79 4.43
N LEU A 135 -1.26 -9.44 4.10
CA LEU A 135 0.11 -8.92 4.25
C LEU A 135 0.42 -7.76 3.28
N ILE A 136 -0.14 -7.77 2.06
CA ILE A 136 -0.05 -6.63 1.13
C ILE A 136 -0.81 -5.43 1.70
N LEU A 137 -2.03 -5.66 2.20
CA LEU A 137 -2.87 -4.61 2.77
C LEU A 137 -2.26 -3.99 4.03
N SER A 138 -1.59 -4.79 4.87
CA SER A 138 -0.84 -4.25 6.00
C SER A 138 0.37 -3.42 5.57
N GLY A 139 1.08 -3.86 4.52
CA GLY A 139 2.16 -3.08 3.90
C GLY A 139 1.68 -1.72 3.37
N LEU A 140 0.48 -1.66 2.79
CA LEU A 140 -0.16 -0.40 2.35
C LEU A 140 -0.45 0.55 3.51
N VAL A 141 -0.92 0.04 4.66
CA VAL A 141 -1.10 0.88 5.87
C VAL A 141 0.24 1.44 6.35
N PHE A 142 1.30 0.63 6.35
CA PHE A 142 2.65 1.09 6.69
C PHE A 142 3.15 2.16 5.73
N MET A 143 2.86 2.03 4.43
CA MET A 143 3.16 3.05 3.43
C MET A 143 2.40 4.35 3.73
N PHE A 144 1.09 4.29 4.02
CA PHE A 144 0.31 5.47 4.39
C PHE A 144 0.84 6.15 5.65
N PHE A 145 1.28 5.37 6.64
CA PHE A 145 1.92 5.90 7.83
C PHE A 145 3.23 6.62 7.50
N GLY A 146 4.07 6.05 6.63
CA GLY A 146 5.30 6.69 6.16
C GLY A 146 5.05 8.03 5.44
N ILE A 147 4.03 8.10 4.57
CA ILE A 147 3.64 9.35 3.90
C ILE A 147 3.09 10.38 4.89
N CYS A 148 2.26 9.96 5.83
CA CYS A 148 1.72 10.82 6.89
C CYS A 148 2.82 11.49 7.72
N ILE A 149 3.92 10.77 7.97
CA ILE A 149 5.09 11.33 8.67
C ILE A 149 5.90 12.26 7.75
N THR A 150 5.92 11.99 6.44
CA THR A 150 6.79 12.71 5.49
C THR A 150 6.18 14.02 4.97
N ILE A 151 4.90 14.01 4.60
CA ILE A 151 4.14 15.16 4.09
C ILE A 151 3.01 15.43 5.10
N SER A 152 3.39 15.65 6.36
CA SER A 152 2.46 15.76 7.49
C SER A 152 1.36 16.75 7.20
N SER A 153 0.17 16.20 6.98
CA SER A 153 -1.03 16.94 6.60
C SER A 153 -2.26 16.26 7.12
N VAL A 154 -3.31 17.03 7.39
CA VAL A 154 -4.58 16.51 7.90
C VAL A 154 -5.15 15.43 6.97
N LEU A 155 -5.05 15.62 5.65
CA LEU A 155 -5.49 14.63 4.67
C LEU A 155 -4.71 13.31 4.75
N THR A 156 -3.38 13.36 4.87
CA THR A 156 -2.57 12.14 4.96
C THR A 156 -2.82 11.37 6.27
N ILE A 157 -3.05 12.08 7.38
CA ILE A 157 -3.46 11.49 8.66
C ILE A 157 -4.81 10.80 8.52
N LEU A 158 -5.78 11.44 7.87
CA LEU A 158 -7.11 10.88 7.66
C LEU A 158 -7.06 9.62 6.79
N ILE A 159 -6.26 9.62 5.72
CA ILE A 159 -6.04 8.44 4.88
C ILE A 159 -5.44 7.30 5.69
N PHE A 160 -4.42 7.59 6.51
CA PHE A 160 -3.79 6.61 7.38
C PHE A 160 -4.79 6.02 8.39
N LEU A 161 -5.52 6.86 9.13
CA LEU A 161 -6.52 6.42 10.12
C LEU A 161 -7.59 5.54 9.48
N LEU A 162 -8.16 5.97 8.35
CA LEU A 162 -9.11 5.14 7.61
C LEU A 162 -8.44 3.83 7.16
N GLY A 163 -7.18 3.86 6.73
CA GLY A 163 -6.41 2.68 6.33
C GLY A 163 -6.27 1.68 7.48
N PHE A 164 -5.89 2.17 8.64
CA PHE A 164 -5.74 1.40 9.86
C PHE A 164 -7.06 0.75 10.29
N LEU A 165 -8.17 1.51 10.31
CA LEU A 165 -9.49 0.96 10.65
C LEU A 165 -9.96 -0.13 9.68
N LEU A 166 -9.68 0.01 8.38
CA LEU A 166 -9.99 -1.03 7.40
C LEU A 166 -9.15 -2.30 7.62
N LEU A 167 -7.85 -2.13 7.93
CA LEU A 167 -6.97 -3.26 8.21
C LEU A 167 -7.39 -3.98 9.50
N GLU A 168 -7.72 -3.24 10.55
CA GLU A 168 -8.21 -3.81 11.81
C GLU A 168 -9.50 -4.60 11.57
N ARG A 169 -10.44 -4.04 10.81
CA ARG A 169 -11.67 -4.75 10.42
C ARG A 169 -11.36 -6.03 9.65
N LEU A 170 -10.36 -6.01 8.77
CA LEU A 170 -9.95 -7.18 8.00
C LEU A 170 -9.28 -8.27 8.83
N LEU A 171 -8.50 -7.88 9.84
CA LEU A 171 -7.82 -8.83 10.73
C LEU A 171 -8.78 -9.54 11.68
N ARG A 172 -9.92 -8.92 12.02
CA ARG A 172 -10.98 -9.53 12.83
C ARG A 172 -11.86 -10.53 12.08
N VAL A 173 -11.75 -10.60 10.74
CA VAL A 173 -12.46 -11.56 9.86
C VAL A 173 -11.59 -12.77 9.59
#